data_AF-A0A2I0T003-F1
#
_entry.id   AF-A0A2I0T003-F1
#
_cell.length_a   1.000
_cell.length_b   1.000
_cell.length_c   1.000
_cell.angle_alpha   90.00
_cell.angle_beta   90.00
_cell.angle_gamma   90.00
#
_symmetry.space_group_name_H-M   'P 1'
#
loop_
_entity.id
_entity.type
_entity.pdbx_description
1 polymer ?
#
loop_
_entity_poly.entity_id
_entity_poly.type
_entity_poly.pdbx_seq_one_letter_code
_entity_poly.pdbx_strand_id
1 'polypeptide(L)'
;MEFSELIKTATVENVLLSCAGLPAVKGTLCITSHHLLLSSCPGGDAQPGTVELWLLIRNVDAVEKRLAGSSGTITLRCKDLKVLQLEIPGMEECLNIASSIECLLWVCH
;
A
#
# COMPACT_ATOMS: atom_id res chain seq x y z
N MET A 1 12.89 9.28 -20.35
CA MET A 1 11.79 9.37 -19.36
C MET A 1 12.43 9.62 -18.01
N GLU A 2 12.14 10.78 -17.42
CA GLU A 2 12.61 11.15 -16.09
C GLU A 2 11.70 10.43 -15.07
N PHE A 3 12.25 9.43 -14.37
CA PHE A 3 11.49 8.53 -13.47
C PHE A 3 11.06 9.20 -12.16
N SER A 4 11.50 10.44 -11.91
CA SER A 4 11.39 11.12 -10.62
C SER A 4 9.99 11.65 -10.29
N GLU A 5 9.03 11.62 -11.22
CA GLU A 5 7.68 12.20 -11.03
C GLU A 5 6.56 11.15 -10.83
N LEU A 6 6.89 9.85 -10.82
CA LEU A 6 5.86 8.79 -10.74
C LEU A 6 5.33 8.55 -9.32
N ILE A 7 6.09 8.91 -8.29
CA ILE A 7 5.72 8.75 -6.89
C ILE A 7 5.28 10.11 -6.36
N LYS A 8 3.97 10.34 -6.31
CA LYS A 8 3.38 11.59 -5.80
C LYS A 8 3.46 11.69 -4.28
N THR A 9 3.27 10.57 -3.61
CA THR A 9 3.38 10.42 -2.17
C THR A 9 4.26 9.21 -1.88
N ALA A 10 5.43 9.43 -1.29
CA ALA A 10 6.39 8.36 -1.03
C ALA A 10 6.09 7.60 0.27
N THR A 11 5.53 8.27 1.28
CA THR A 11 5.31 7.69 2.61
C THR A 11 4.00 8.18 3.21
N VAL A 12 3.19 7.25 3.74
CA VAL A 12 1.95 7.57 4.47
C VAL A 12 1.92 6.82 5.79
N GLU A 13 1.65 7.53 6.87
CA GLU A 13 1.52 6.97 8.20
C GLU A 13 0.08 6.51 8.48
N ASN A 14 -0.10 5.69 9.52
CA ASN A 14 -1.41 5.23 9.99
C ASN A 14 -2.22 4.45 8.94
N VAL A 15 -1.55 3.76 8.03
CA VAL A 15 -2.17 2.88 7.03
C VAL A 15 -2.56 1.56 7.70
N LEU A 16 -3.79 1.09 7.46
CA LEU A 16 -4.23 -0.24 7.90
C LEU A 16 -4.09 -1.24 6.77
N LEU A 17 -3.25 -2.26 6.97
CA LEU A 17 -3.15 -3.42 6.11
C LEU A 17 -4.10 -4.51 6.61
N SER A 18 -5.03 -4.92 5.77
CA SER A 18 -5.88 -6.10 6.00
C SER A 18 -5.64 -7.11 4.89
N CYS A 19 -5.50 -8.38 5.26
CA CYS A 19 -5.37 -9.49 4.32
C CYS A 19 -6.36 -10.57 4.73
N ALA A 20 -6.93 -11.28 3.75
CA ALA A 20 -7.85 -12.37 4.02
C ALA A 20 -7.18 -13.42 4.94
N GLY A 21 -7.74 -13.61 6.14
CA GLY A 21 -7.27 -14.60 7.12
C GLY A 21 -6.21 -14.10 8.10
N LEU A 22 -5.84 -12.81 8.10
CA LEU A 22 -4.91 -12.21 9.06
C LEU A 22 -5.55 -10.99 9.76
N PRO A 23 -5.16 -10.70 11.02
CA PRO A 23 -5.60 -9.49 11.71
C PRO A 23 -5.11 -8.24 10.97
N ALA A 24 -5.90 -7.17 11.02
CA ALA A 24 -5.51 -5.89 10.44
C ALA A 24 -4.32 -5.29 11.20
N VAL A 25 -3.34 -4.79 10.47
CA VAL A 25 -2.10 -4.24 11.00
C VAL A 25 -2.01 -2.75 10.66
N LYS A 26 -1.76 -1.91 11.66
CA LYS A 26 -1.56 -0.48 11.47
C LYS A 26 -0.07 -0.15 11.36
N GLY A 27 0.32 0.60 10.35
CA GLY A 27 1.72 0.93 10.12
C GLY A 27 1.96 2.12 9.20
N THR A 28 3.20 2.28 8.80
CA THR A 28 3.64 3.27 7.81
C THR A 28 3.90 2.57 6.48
N LEU A 29 3.24 3.05 5.43
CA LEU A 29 3.38 2.58 4.06
C LEU A 29 4.40 3.44 3.32
N CYS A 30 5.39 2.82 2.69
CA CYS A 30 6.40 3.47 1.87
C CYS A 30 6.37 2.89 0.45
N ILE A 31 6.39 3.76 -0.55
CA ILE A 31 6.45 3.41 -1.97
C ILE A 31 7.84 3.73 -2.50
N THR A 32 8.42 2.74 -3.16
CA THR A 32 9.63 2.89 -3.96
C THR A 32 9.33 2.52 -5.41
N SER A 33 10.31 2.65 -6.30
CA SER A 33 10.14 2.27 -7.72
C SER A 33 9.80 0.78 -7.93
N HIS A 34 10.18 -0.11 -7.02
CA HIS A 34 10.01 -1.55 -7.18
C HIS A 34 9.28 -2.25 -6.04
N HIS A 35 9.26 -1.65 -4.85
CA HIS A 35 8.70 -2.24 -3.64
C HIS A 35 7.67 -1.33 -3.00
N LEU A 36 6.62 -1.96 -2.51
CA LEU A 36 5.68 -1.42 -1.55
C LEU A 36 6.00 -2.03 -0.18
N LEU A 37 6.37 -1.17 0.76
CA LEU A 37 6.81 -1.56 2.10
C LEU A 37 5.80 -1.06 3.12
N LEU A 38 5.36 -1.91 4.05
CA LEU A 38 4.59 -1.46 5.22
C LEU A 38 5.24 -1.99 6.48
N SER A 39 5.52 -1.10 7.43
CA SER A 39 6.09 -1.47 8.73
C SER A 39 5.12 -1.11 9.84
N SER A 40 4.81 -2.08 10.71
CA SER A 40 3.95 -1.86 11.88
C SER A 40 4.67 -1.03 12.95
N CYS A 41 4.04 0.00 13.47
CA CYS A 41 4.61 0.82 14.54
C CYS A 41 4.51 0.07 15.89
N PRO A 42 5.59 -0.04 16.69
CA PRO A 42 5.58 -0.74 17.99
C PRO A 42 4.95 0.10 19.12
N GLY A 43 3.79 0.73 18.88
CA GLY A 43 3.17 1.67 19.80
C GLY A 43 1.72 1.33 20.11
N GLY A 44 1.50 0.52 21.14
CA GLY A 44 0.21 0.30 21.80
C GLY A 44 -0.31 -1.12 21.71
N ASP A 45 -0.14 -1.87 22.80
CA ASP A 45 -0.63 -3.23 23.07
C ASP A 45 0.10 -4.40 22.37
N ALA A 46 1.17 -4.82 23.04
CA ALA A 46 1.87 -6.10 22.99
C ALA A 46 1.37 -7.18 22.01
N GLN A 47 1.92 -7.22 20.79
CA GLN A 47 2.19 -8.49 20.09
C GLN A 47 3.62 -8.51 19.52
N PRO A 48 4.41 -9.56 19.80
CA PRO A 48 5.75 -9.74 19.27
C PRO A 48 5.64 -10.19 17.81
N GLY A 49 5.62 -9.24 16.91
CA GLY A 49 5.58 -9.51 15.48
C GLY A 49 5.61 -8.20 14.72
N THR A 50 6.81 -7.70 14.43
CA THR A 50 7.00 -6.68 13.40
C THR A 50 6.44 -7.25 12.10
N VAL A 51 5.20 -6.90 11.78
CA VAL A 51 4.61 -7.27 10.49
C VAL A 51 5.17 -6.28 9.48
N GLU A 52 6.02 -6.80 8.60
CA GLU A 52 6.58 -6.07 7.48
C GLU A 52 5.99 -6.63 6.19
N LEU A 53 5.20 -5.82 5.49
CA LEU A 53 4.81 -6.14 4.12
C LEU A 53 5.96 -5.75 3.20
N TRP A 54 6.43 -6.70 2.40
CA TRP A 54 7.41 -6.47 1.33
C TRP A 54 6.81 -6.97 0.03
N LEU A 55 6.14 -6.09 -0.70
CA LEU A 55 5.48 -6.44 -1.94
C LEU A 55 6.23 -5.85 -3.12
N LEU A 56 6.69 -6.72 -4.02
CA LEU A 56 7.22 -6.30 -5.31
C LEU A 56 6.08 -5.78 -6.19
N ILE A 57 6.25 -4.59 -6.77
CA ILE A 57 5.25 -3.96 -7.64
C ILE A 57 4.91 -4.88 -8.82
N ARG A 58 5.90 -5.54 -9.43
CA ARG A 58 5.69 -6.53 -10.52
C ARG A 58 4.79 -7.72 -10.15
N ASN A 59 4.56 -7.97 -8.86
CA ASN A 59 3.70 -9.03 -8.35
C ASN A 59 2.24 -8.57 -8.19
N VAL A 60 1.96 -7.27 -8.27
CA VAL A 60 0.59 -6.75 -8.34
C VAL A 60 0.07 -6.97 -9.75
N ASP A 61 -1.13 -7.54 -9.82
CA ASP A 61 -1.87 -7.84 -11.04
C ASP A 61 -2.94 -6.76 -11.32
N ALA A 62 -3.67 -6.35 -10.28
CA ALA A 62 -4.67 -5.31 -10.37
C ALA A 62 -4.68 -4.42 -9.12
N VAL A 63 -5.02 -3.15 -9.34
CA VAL A 63 -5.20 -2.13 -8.29
C VAL A 63 -6.63 -1.61 -8.39
N GLU A 64 -7.37 -1.69 -7.29
CA GLU A 64 -8.69 -1.08 -7.16
C GLU A 64 -8.67 -0.03 -6.06
N LYS A 65 -9.23 1.15 -6.30
CA LYS A 65 -9.37 2.22 -5.30
C LYS A 65 -10.83 2.51 -5.01
N ARG A 66 -11.18 2.64 -3.73
CA ARG A 66 -12.49 3.07 -3.26
C ARG A 66 -12.30 4.20 -2.28
N LEU A 67 -13.03 5.30 -2.47
CA LEU A 67 -13.04 6.42 -1.53
C LEU A 67 -14.29 6.31 -0.67
N ALA A 68 -14.13 6.47 0.65
CA ALA A 68 -15.23 6.40 1.60
C ALA A 68 -15.05 7.48 2.68
N GLY A 69 -15.89 8.52 2.62
CA GLY A 69 -15.81 9.62 3.59
C GLY A 69 -14.45 10.33 3.55
N SER A 70 -13.73 10.36 4.67
CA SER A 70 -12.43 11.03 4.78
C SER A 70 -11.22 10.11 4.56
N SER A 71 -11.45 8.83 4.21
CA SER A 71 -10.40 7.84 3.95
C SER A 71 -10.61 7.16 2.59
N GLY A 72 -9.60 6.41 2.16
CA GLY A 72 -9.70 5.59 0.96
C GLY A 72 -9.12 4.21 1.20
N THR A 73 -9.67 3.22 0.50
CA THR A 73 -9.19 1.84 0.52
C THR A 73 -8.63 1.47 -0.84
N ILE A 74 -7.39 0.98 -0.85
CA ILE A 74 -6.71 0.45 -2.02
C ILE A 74 -6.63 -1.06 -1.88
N THR A 75 -7.23 -1.78 -2.83
CA THR A 75 -7.18 -3.24 -2.89
C THR A 75 -6.17 -3.65 -3.96
N LEU A 76 -5.14 -4.36 -3.55
CA LEU A 76 -4.10 -4.92 -4.41
C LEU A 76 -4.36 -6.41 -4.60
N ARG A 77 -4.59 -6.83 -5.84
CA ARG A 77 -4.65 -8.24 -6.22
C ARG A 77 -3.28 -8.64 -6.72
N CYS A 78 -2.69 -9.66 -6.12
CA CYS A 78 -1.36 -10.14 -6.48
C CYS A 78 -1.45 -11.38 -7.38
N LYS A 79 -0.40 -11.63 -8.16
CA LYS A 79 -0.26 -12.81 -9.03
C LYS A 79 -0.25 -14.14 -8.25
N ASP A 80 0.11 -14.09 -6.97
CA ASP A 80 0.06 -15.22 -6.01
C ASP A 80 -1.36 -15.44 -5.43
N LEU A 81 -2.41 -14.91 -6.06
CA LEU A 81 -3.82 -14.99 -5.62
C LEU A 81 -4.13 -14.31 -4.27
N LYS A 82 -3.13 -13.65 -3.66
CA LYS A 82 -3.30 -12.85 -2.45
C LYS A 82 -4.03 -11.53 -2.75
N VAL A 83 -4.98 -11.18 -1.89
CA VAL A 83 -5.67 -9.89 -1.92
C VAL A 83 -5.30 -9.12 -0.66
N LEU A 84 -4.68 -7.96 -0.86
CA LEU A 84 -4.27 -7.05 0.21
C LEU A 84 -5.14 -5.80 0.16
N GLN A 85 -5.65 -5.36 1.29
CA GLN A 85 -6.41 -4.12 1.42
C GLN A 85 -5.62 -3.13 2.28
N LEU A 86 -5.40 -1.93 1.75
CA LEU A 86 -4.71 -0.83 2.40
C LEU A 86 -5.72 0.28 2.64
N GLU A 87 -6.02 0.59 3.89
CA GLU A 87 -6.80 1.77 4.23
C GLU A 87 -5.87 2.94 4.49
N ILE A 88 -6.00 3.98 3.66
CA ILE A 88 -5.18 5.18 3.67
C ILE A 88 -5.99 6.32 4.32
N PRO A 89 -5.47 6.97 5.37
CA PRO A 89 -6.09 8.17 5.91
C PRO A 89 -5.90 9.33 4.93
N GLY A 90 -7.01 9.98 4.53
CA GLY A 90 -6.98 11.08 3.57
C GLY A 90 -7.23 10.64 2.12
N MET A 91 -8.11 11.36 1.43
CA MET A 91 -8.45 11.08 0.04
C MET A 91 -7.30 11.37 -0.93
N GLU A 92 -6.61 12.49 -0.75
CA GLU A 92 -5.50 12.90 -1.63
C GLU A 92 -4.36 11.88 -1.59
N GLU A 93 -3.99 11.45 -0.38
CA GLU A 93 -2.97 10.42 -0.19
C GLU A 93 -3.40 9.09 -0.81
N CYS A 94 -4.66 8.67 -0.63
CA CYS A 94 -5.18 7.47 -1.29
C CYS A 94 -5.07 7.56 -2.83
N LEU A 95 -5.43 8.70 -3.41
CA LEU A 95 -5.36 8.91 -4.85
C LEU A 95 -3.92 8.96 -5.36
N ASN A 96 -3.03 9.63 -4.64
CA ASN A 96 -1.62 9.72 -4.96
C ASN A 96 -0.93 8.35 -4.93
N ILE A 97 -1.20 7.57 -3.87
CA ILE A 97 -0.66 6.22 -3.72
C ILE A 97 -1.18 5.30 -4.83
N ALA A 98 -2.50 5.27 -5.06
CA ALA A 98 -3.07 4.44 -6.12
C ALA A 98 -2.50 4.81 -7.50
N SER A 99 -2.46 6.11 -7.82
CA SER A 99 -1.90 6.62 -9.07
C SER A 99 -0.42 6.26 -9.23
N SER A 100 0.36 6.29 -8.14
CA SER A 100 1.78 5.95 -8.17
C SER A 100 1.98 4.46 -8.44
N ILE A 101 1.20 3.59 -7.78
CA ILE A 101 1.26 2.14 -8.01
C ILE A 101 0.84 1.82 -9.45
N GLU A 102 -0.26 2.40 -9.93
CA GLU A 102 -0.72 2.23 -11.32
C GLU A 102 0.40 2.61 -12.31
N CYS A 103 1.01 3.79 -12.16
CA CYS A 103 2.12 4.22 -13.03
C CYS A 103 3.33 3.27 -12.97
N LEU A 104 3.73 2.80 -11.79
CA LEU A 104 4.87 1.90 -11.64
C LEU A 104 4.61 0.51 -12.23
N LEU A 105 3.35 0.06 -12.26
CA LEU A 105 2.95 -1.16 -12.95
C LEU A 105 3.09 -1.04 -14.47
N TRP A 106 2.69 0.10 -15.04
CA TRP A 106 2.85 0.38 -16.47
C TRP A 106 4.33 0.39 -16.91
N VAL A 107 5.23 0.82 -16.03
CA VAL A 107 6.68 0.89 -16.33
C VAL A 107 7.39 -0.46 -16.21
N CYS A 108 6.92 -1.33 -15.31
CA CYS A 108 7.55 -2.63 -15.06
C CYS A 108 7.05 -3.77 -15.97
N HIS A 109 6.11 -3.48 -16.88
CA HIS A 109 5.51 -4.43 -17.81
C HIS A 109 6.07 -4.26 -19.22
#